data_AF-W5R343-F1
#
_entry.id   AF-W5R343-F1
#
_cell.length_a   1.000
_cell.length_b   1.000
_cell.length_c   1.000
_cell.angle_alpha   90.00
_cell.angle_beta   90.00
_cell.angle_gamma   90.00
#
_symmetry.space_group_name_H-M   'P 1'
#
loop_
_entity.id
_entity.type
_entity.pdbx_description
1 polymer ?
#
loop_
_entity_poly.entity_id
_entity_poly.type
_entity_poly.pdbx_seq_one_letter_code
_entity_poly.pdbx_strand_id
1 'polypeptide(L)' 'DFVFSASFDRALVPALLASEVERTLKTGGVAAMLVSPRRLNVGNAINPFYSLSPVVALFRNSDVVHVT' A
#
# COMPACT_ATOMS: atom_id res chain seq x y z
N ASP A 1 -8.30 -10.97 -12.47
CA ASP A 1 -7.30 -11.34 -11.46
C ASP A 1 -7.52 -10.45 -10.24
N PHE A 2 -7.40 -10.98 -9.03
CA PHE A 2 -7.71 -10.23 -7.82
C PHE A 2 -6.75 -10.58 -6.67
N VAL A 3 -6.15 -9.56 -6.05
CA VAL A 3 -5.24 -9.70 -4.92
C VAL A 3 -5.75 -8.89 -3.74
N PHE A 4 -5.82 -9.51 -2.57
CA PHE A 4 -6.14 -8.82 -1.32
C PHE A 4 -4.97 -8.91 -0.33
N SER A 5 -4.63 -7.80 0.32
CA SER A 5 -3.63 -7.76 1.39
C SER A 5 -4.11 -6.97 2.61
N ALA A 6 -4.01 -7.58 3.79
CA ALA A 6 -4.32 -6.95 5.08
C ALA A 6 -3.06 -6.61 5.90
N SER A 7 -1.89 -6.72 5.30
CA SER A 7 -0.59 -6.59 5.97
C SER A 7 0.31 -5.54 5.31
N PHE A 8 -0.26 -4.67 4.46
CA PHE A 8 0.54 -3.66 3.75
C PHE A 8 1.24 -2.69 4.72
N ASP A 9 0.57 -2.32 5.81
CA ASP A 9 1.11 -1.50 6.90
C ASP A 9 2.21 -2.20 7.73
N ARG A 10 2.36 -3.52 7.57
CA ARG A 10 3.37 -4.35 8.27
C ARG A 10 4.56 -4.70 7.38
N ALA A 11 4.55 -4.27 6.13
CA ALA A 11 5.66 -4.52 5.22
C ALA A 11 6.91 -3.80 5.73
N LEU A 12 8.02 -4.55 5.87
CA LEU A 12 9.32 -3.97 6.23
C LEU A 12 9.78 -2.95 5.19
N VAL A 13 9.49 -3.21 3.92
CA VAL A 13 9.79 -2.34 2.78
C VAL A 13 8.54 -2.21 1.90
N PRO A 14 7.66 -1.22 2.16
CA PRO A 14 6.39 -1.05 1.44
C PRO A 14 6.52 -0.92 -0.07
N ALA A 15 7.59 -0.28 -0.55
CA ALA A 15 7.85 -0.10 -1.98
C ALA A 15 8.10 -1.43 -2.70
N LEU A 16 8.79 -2.38 -2.06
CA LEU A 16 9.00 -3.72 -2.63
C LEU A 16 7.69 -4.51 -2.69
N LEU A 17 6.85 -4.39 -1.64
CA LEU A 17 5.54 -5.03 -1.64
C LEU A 17 4.65 -4.49 -2.76
N ALA A 18 4.62 -3.16 -2.96
CA ALA A 18 3.88 -2.55 -4.06
C ALA A 18 4.37 -3.05 -5.43
N SER A 19 5.69 -3.10 -5.64
CA SER A 19 6.29 -3.63 -6.86
C SER A 19 5.93 -5.09 -7.12
N GLU A 20 5.88 -5.93 -6.09
CA GLU A 20 5.50 -7.34 -6.22
C GLU A 20 4.02 -7.53 -6.55
N VAL A 21 3.15 -6.65 -6.03
CA VAL A 21 1.74 -6.63 -6.42
C VAL A 21 1.61 -6.26 -7.91
N GLU A 22 2.25 -5.19 -8.36
CA GLU A 22 2.22 -4.78 -9.77
C GLU A 22 2.79 -5.85 -10.70
N ARG A 23 3.84 -6.56 -10.28
CA ARG A 23 4.46 -7.66 -11.05
C ARG A 23 3.55 -8.88 -11.15
N THR A 24 2.74 -9.14 -10.13
CA THR A 24 1.92 -10.37 -10.03
C THR A 24 0.57 -10.20 -10.71
N LEU A 25 -0.01 -9.00 -10.67
CA LEU A 25 -1.29 -8.72 -11.30
C LEU A 25 -1.22 -8.89 -12.82
N LYS A 26 -2.20 -9.60 -13.38
CA LYS A 26 -2.46 -9.55 -14.82
C LYS A 26 -2.97 -8.17 -15.25
N THR A 27 -2.78 -7.81 -16.51
CA THR A 27 -3.38 -6.59 -17.09
C THR A 27 -4.90 -6.55 -16.81
N GLY A 28 -5.37 -5.44 -16.26
CA GLY A 28 -6.77 -5.27 -15.83
C GLY A 28 -7.15 -5.99 -14.53
N GLY A 29 -6.19 -6.60 -13.84
CA GLY A 29 -6.38 -7.13 -12.50
C GLY A 29 -6.55 -6.03 -11.46
N VAL A 30 -7.18 -6.38 -10.33
CA VAL A 30 -7.47 -5.43 -9.24
C VAL A 30 -6.78 -5.89 -7.96
N ALA A 31 -6.08 -4.99 -7.29
CA ALA A 31 -5.64 -5.20 -5.92
C ALA A 31 -6.44 -4.35 -4.94
N ALA A 32 -6.77 -4.94 -3.80
CA ALA A 32 -7.38 -4.26 -2.66
C ALA A 32 -6.47 -4.42 -1.43
N MET A 33 -6.20 -3.31 -0.74
CA MET A 33 -5.28 -3.31 0.40
C MET A 33 -5.93 -2.64 1.58
N LEU A 34 -5.94 -3.34 2.72
CA LEU A 34 -6.26 -2.71 3.99
C LEU A 34 -4.98 -2.09 4.54
N VAL A 35 -4.97 -0.76 4.60
CA VAL A 35 -3.88 0.02 5.18
C VAL A 35 -4.36 0.59 6.50
N SER A 36 -3.79 0.12 7.61
CA SER A 36 -4.04 0.73 8.91
C SER A 36 -3.05 1.87 9.14
N PRO A 37 -3.50 3.12 9.36
CA PRO A 37 -2.63 4.20 9.83
C PRO A 37 -2.25 3.92 11.29
N ARG A 38 -1.32 3.00 11.55
CA ARG A 38 -0.87 2.70 12.92
C ARG A 38 -0.20 3.94 13.52
N ARG A 39 -0.68 4.47 14.64
CA ARG A 39 0.14 5.39 15.44
C ARG A 39 1.32 4.60 16.02
N LEU A 40 2.47 4.61 15.36
CA LEU A 40 3.73 4.26 16.00
C LEU A 40 4.07 5.41 16.95
N ASN A 41 3.55 5.34 18.19
CA ASN A 41 4.00 6.21 19.29
C ASN A 41 5.41 5.77 19.72
N VAL A 42 6.41 6.09 18.90
CA VAL A 42 7.83 5.93 19.26
C VAL A 42 8.51 7.27 18.99
N GLY A 43 8.49 8.15 20.00
CA GLY A 43 9.08 9.48 19.91
C GLY A 43 8.47 10.36 18.82
N ASN A 44 9.10 11.50 18.54
CA ASN A 44 8.65 12.54 17.62
C ASN A 44 8.64 12.12 16.12
N ALA A 45 8.61 10.82 15.82
CA ALA A 45 8.58 10.28 14.47
C ALA A 45 7.15 10.31 13.91
N ILE A 46 6.95 11.09 12.84
CA ILE A 46 5.68 11.12 12.10
C ILE A 46 5.55 9.79 11.34
N ASN A 47 4.48 9.04 11.58
CA ASN A 47 4.21 7.83 10.81
C ASN A 47 3.99 8.21 9.32
N PRO A 48 4.78 7.66 8.37
CA PRO A 48 4.58 7.90 6.94
C PRO A 48 3.20 7.46 6.42
N PHE A 49 2.48 6.59 7.14
CA PHE A 49 1.13 6.15 6.81
C PHE A 49 0.01 6.93 7.51
N TYR A 50 0.29 8.10 8.10
CA TYR A 50 -0.75 8.99 8.62
C TYR A 50 -1.63 9.58 7.49
N SER A 51 -1.15 9.51 6.25
CA SER A 51 -1.89 9.81 5.03
C SER A 51 -1.81 8.62 4.07
N LEU A 52 -2.81 8.48 3.20
CA LEU A 52 -2.79 7.50 2.12
C LEU A 52 -1.98 7.97 0.91
N SER A 53 -1.66 9.27 0.81
CA SER A 53 -0.89 9.81 -0.33
C SER A 53 0.46 9.11 -0.55
N PRO A 54 1.27 8.83 0.50
CA PRO A 54 2.52 8.10 0.34
C PRO A 54 2.32 6.64 -0.10
N VAL A 55 1.19 6.01 0.25
CA VAL A 55 0.84 4.65 -0.18
C VAL A 55 0.52 4.65 -1.66
N VAL A 56 -0.35 5.57 -2.10
CA VAL A 56 -0.73 5.72 -3.50
C VAL A 56 0.50 5.96 -4.38
N ALA A 57 1.44 6.76 -3.91
CA ALA A 57 2.69 7.06 -4.64
C ALA A 57 3.62 5.84 -4.86
N LEU A 58 3.40 4.72 -4.16
CA LEU A 58 4.18 3.49 -4.38
C LEU A 58 3.73 2.71 -5.63
N PHE A 59 2.49 2.91 -6.07
CA PHE A 59 1.93 2.26 -7.26
C PHE A 59 2.12 3.16 -8.47
N ARG A 60 3.17 2.90 -9.25
CA ARG A 60 3.54 3.74 -10.41
C ARG A 60 3.00 3.20 -11.73
N ASN A 61 2.68 1.91 -11.78
CA ASN A 61 2.20 1.20 -12.97
C ASN A 61 0.74 0.77 -12.83
N SER A 62 0.06 1.17 -11.75
CA SER A 62 -1.36 0.89 -11.49
C SER A 62 -2.11 2.17 -11.14
N ASP A 63 -3.35 2.26 -11.59
CA ASP A 63 -4.25 3.37 -11.24
C ASP A 63 -4.97 3.09 -9.92
N VAL A 64 -5.03 4.09 -9.05
CA VAL A 64 -5.86 4.03 -7.83
C VAL A 64 -7.29 4.42 -8.17
N VAL A 65 -8.18 3.43 -8.16
CA VAL A 65 -9.59 3.61 -8.55
C VAL A 65 -10.52 3.93 -7.38
N HIS A 66 -10.13 3.62 -6.13
CA HIS A 66 -10.95 3.88 -4.94
C HIS A 66 -10.13 4.00 -3.66
N VAL A 67 -10.55 4.90 -2.77
CA VAL A 67 -10.04 5.10 -1.41
C VAL A 67 -11.23 5.37 -0.48
N THR A 68 -11.29 4.68 0.65
CA THR A 68 -12.35 4.81 1.68
C THR A 68 -11.78 5.37 2.98
#